data_AF-A0A0C9TMJ4-F1
#
_entry.id   AF-A0A0C9TMJ4-F1
#
_cell.length_a   1.000
_cell.length_b   1.000
_cell.length_c   1.000
_cell.angle_alpha   90.00
_cell.angle_beta   90.00
_cell.angle_gamma   90.00
#
_symmetry.space_group_name_H-M   'P 1'
#
loop_
_entity.id
_entity.type
_entity.pdbx_description
1 polymer ?
#
loop_
_entity_poly.entity_id
_entity_poly.type
_entity_poly.pdbx_seq_one_letter_code
_entity_poly.pdbx_strand_id
1 'polypeptide(L)'
;HLTTIFGGNVTQMEHLLPEIMETWGKVRIKDKGDCIRTAAVRVNQTRQDQSFIKYRQYVDLNSRFARWDEQMVPKWYYGQLILILVCILPDHPLFRNRAPRRAFALVKPCVTNGRDASLGNVSYTEFHPQSIIDLAAISCVVGRVQIGNNGRWCIIDR
;
A
#
# COMPACT_ATOMS: atom_id res chain seq x y z
N HIS A 1 11.73 -1.79 -2.53
CA HIS A 1 10.79 -2.54 -1.66
C HIS A 1 11.26 -3.98 -1.43
N LEU A 2 11.44 -4.79 -2.48
CA LEU A 2 11.86 -6.20 -2.33
C LEU A 2 13.26 -6.37 -1.72
N THR A 3 14.22 -5.54 -2.13
CA THR A 3 15.57 -5.48 -1.53
C THR A 3 15.53 -5.18 -0.03
N THR A 4 14.60 -4.33 0.41
CA THR A 4 14.38 -4.02 1.82
C THR A 4 13.84 -5.21 2.60
N ILE A 5 13.00 -6.05 1.98
CA ILE A 5 12.36 -7.21 2.65
C ILE A 5 13.28 -8.43 2.69
N PHE A 6 14.00 -8.68 1.60
CA PHE A 6 14.74 -9.92 1.39
C PHE A 6 16.27 -9.73 1.43
N GLY A 7 16.76 -8.50 1.51
CA GLY A 7 18.17 -8.19 1.34
C GLY A 7 18.63 -8.28 -0.12
N GLY A 8 19.94 -8.24 -0.35
CA GLY A 8 20.52 -8.27 -1.70
C GLY A 8 20.49 -6.93 -2.44
N ASN A 9 21.01 -6.92 -3.66
CA ASN A 9 21.04 -5.72 -4.52
C ASN A 9 19.92 -5.75 -5.57
N VAL A 10 19.69 -4.60 -6.21
CA VAL A 10 18.60 -4.41 -7.17
C VAL A 10 18.78 -5.32 -8.39
N THR A 11 19.98 -5.39 -8.95
CA THR A 11 20.28 -6.19 -10.16
C THR A 11 20.01 -7.68 -9.94
N GLN A 12 20.42 -8.22 -8.79
CA GLN A 12 20.15 -9.60 -8.43
C GLN A 12 18.64 -9.85 -8.29
N MET A 13 17.91 -8.90 -7.70
CA MET A 13 16.45 -8.99 -7.58
C MET A 13 15.76 -8.98 -8.94
N GLU A 14 16.17 -8.09 -9.85
CA GLU A 14 15.60 -8.00 -11.20
C GLU A 14 15.72 -9.33 -11.95
N HIS A 15 16.86 -10.02 -11.83
CA HIS A 15 17.06 -11.34 -12.44
C HIS A 15 16.27 -12.47 -11.78
N LEU A 16 15.91 -12.33 -10.50
CA LEU A 16 15.18 -13.34 -9.75
C LEU A 16 13.65 -13.18 -9.82
N LEU A 17 13.16 -12.01 -10.23
CA LEU A 17 11.74 -11.78 -10.33
C LEU A 17 11.16 -12.39 -11.60
N PRO A 18 9.92 -12.89 -11.53
CA PRO A 18 9.25 -13.36 -12.74
C PRO A 18 9.01 -12.17 -13.68
N GLU A 19 9.25 -12.39 -14.98
CA GLU A 19 8.99 -11.41 -16.04
C GLU A 19 7.51 -11.01 -16.11
N ILE A 20 6.62 -11.95 -15.78
CA ILE A 20 5.17 -11.77 -15.78
C ILE A 20 4.62 -12.06 -14.39
N MET A 21 3.79 -11.13 -13.89
CA MET A 21 3.06 -11.30 -12.63
C MET A 21 1.56 -11.37 -12.89
N GLU A 22 0.89 -12.29 -12.21
CA GLU A 22 -0.58 -12.34 -12.20
C GLU A 22 -1.13 -11.08 -11.52
N THR A 23 -2.21 -10.52 -12.07
CA THR A 23 -2.88 -9.35 -11.49
C THR A 23 -4.24 -9.70 -10.91
N TRP A 24 -4.54 -9.18 -9.73
CA TRP A 24 -5.82 -9.36 -9.06
C TRP A 24 -6.55 -8.04 -8.89
N GLY A 25 -7.87 -8.06 -9.12
CA GLY A 25 -8.76 -6.90 -8.96
C GLY A 25 -9.52 -6.86 -7.63
N LYS A 26 -9.41 -7.91 -6.81
CA LYS A 26 -10.22 -8.05 -5.60
C LYS A 26 -9.45 -8.82 -4.53
N VAL A 27 -9.55 -8.37 -3.29
CA VAL A 27 -9.03 -9.07 -2.11
C VAL A 27 -10.04 -8.98 -0.97
N ARG A 28 -10.07 -10.00 -0.12
CA ARG A 28 -10.78 -9.98 1.15
C ARG A 28 -9.76 -10.08 2.28
N ILE A 29 -9.78 -9.13 3.21
CA ILE A 29 -8.97 -9.20 4.42
C ILE A 29 -9.64 -10.17 5.38
N LYS A 30 -8.92 -11.22 5.78
CA LYS A 30 -9.40 -12.22 6.74
C LYS A 30 -9.68 -11.54 8.09
N ASP A 31 -10.69 -12.02 8.82
CA ASP A 31 -11.06 -11.59 10.18
C ASP A 31 -11.64 -10.17 10.33
N LYS A 32 -11.38 -9.24 9.40
CA LYS A 32 -11.99 -7.89 9.38
C LYS A 32 -13.22 -7.77 8.50
N GLY A 33 -13.47 -8.74 7.61
CA GLY A 33 -14.63 -8.77 6.74
C GLY A 33 -14.57 -7.83 5.53
N ASP A 34 -13.57 -6.94 5.46
CA ASP A 34 -13.40 -6.00 4.36
C ASP A 34 -13.10 -6.69 3.03
N CYS A 35 -13.89 -6.34 2.02
CA CYS A 35 -13.66 -6.72 0.64
C CYS A 35 -13.26 -5.48 -0.16
N ILE A 36 -12.03 -5.49 -0.65
CA ILE A 36 -11.44 -4.39 -1.40
C ILE A 36 -11.56 -4.71 -2.89
N ARG A 37 -12.07 -3.76 -3.66
CA ARG A 37 -12.02 -3.78 -5.13
C ARG A 37 -11.02 -2.74 -5.58
N THR A 38 -10.08 -3.14 -6.42
CA THR A 38 -9.06 -2.22 -6.93
C THR A 38 -9.68 -1.23 -7.91
N ALA A 39 -8.99 -0.10 -8.14
CA ALA A 39 -9.43 0.89 -9.11
C ALA A 39 -9.53 0.31 -10.53
N ALA A 40 -8.66 -0.65 -10.88
CA ALA A 40 -8.61 -1.27 -12.21
C ALA A 40 -9.88 -2.05 -12.61
N VAL A 41 -10.62 -2.60 -11.64
CA VAL A 41 -11.85 -3.38 -11.92
C VAL A 41 -13.13 -2.65 -11.52
N ARG A 42 -13.04 -1.35 -11.27
CA ARG A 42 -14.21 -0.54 -10.91
C ARG A 42 -15.03 -0.23 -12.16
N VAL A 43 -16.14 -0.95 -12.31
CA VAL A 43 -17.04 -0.82 -13.49
C VAL A 43 -18.06 0.31 -13.33
N ASN A 44 -18.51 0.63 -12.10
CA ASN A 44 -19.56 1.63 -11.87
C ASN A 44 -19.16 2.67 -10.79
N GLN A 45 -19.35 3.95 -11.11
CA GLN A 45 -19.06 5.09 -10.22
C GLN A 45 -20.12 5.30 -9.13
N THR A 46 -21.30 4.69 -9.26
CA THR A 46 -22.47 4.88 -8.37
C THR A 46 -22.37 4.13 -7.02
N ARG A 47 -21.45 3.16 -6.89
CA ARG A 47 -21.17 2.50 -5.60
C ARG A 47 -20.06 3.23 -4.86
N GLN A 48 -20.09 3.14 -3.52
CA GLN A 48 -19.01 3.64 -2.66
C GLN A 48 -17.65 3.14 -3.16
N ASP A 49 -16.68 4.05 -3.17
CA ASP A 49 -15.33 3.81 -3.69
C ASP A 49 -14.52 2.90 -2.74
N GLN A 50 -14.64 1.59 -2.94
CA GLN A 50 -13.95 0.56 -2.13
C GLN A 50 -12.46 0.40 -2.49
N SER A 51 -11.92 1.26 -3.36
CA SER A 51 -10.50 1.20 -3.74
C SER A 51 -9.61 1.99 -2.79
N PHE A 52 -10.17 2.82 -1.90
CA PHE A 52 -9.39 3.57 -0.93
C PHE A 52 -9.11 2.75 0.32
N ILE A 53 -7.85 2.77 0.75
CA ILE A 53 -7.33 1.90 1.80
C ILE A 53 -6.54 2.70 2.84
N LYS A 54 -6.56 2.19 4.07
CA LYS A 54 -5.59 2.53 5.13
C LYS A 54 -4.52 1.44 5.18
N TYR A 55 -3.26 1.83 5.19
CA TYR A 55 -2.13 0.90 5.25
C TYR A 55 -1.02 1.44 6.14
N ARG A 56 -0.17 0.54 6.64
CA ARG A 56 0.91 0.86 7.58
C ARG A 56 2.26 0.72 6.90
N GLN A 57 3.14 1.69 7.09
CA GLN A 57 4.56 1.56 6.72
C GLN A 57 5.44 1.92 7.91
N TYR A 58 6.61 1.30 7.99
CA TYR A 58 7.62 1.66 8.98
C TYR A 58 8.47 2.78 8.41
N VAL A 59 8.70 3.81 9.23
CA VAL A 59 9.49 4.98 8.87
C VAL A 59 10.56 5.17 9.92
N ASP A 60 11.79 5.37 9.48
CA ASP A 60 12.89 5.70 10.37
C ASP A 60 12.79 7.16 10.84
N LEU A 61 12.60 7.36 12.14
CA LEU A 61 12.60 8.68 12.77
C LEU A 61 13.95 9.37 12.68
N ASN A 62 15.03 8.59 12.62
CA ASN A 62 16.41 9.07 12.59
C ASN A 62 16.97 9.17 11.17
N SER A 63 16.14 9.02 10.14
CA SER A 63 16.56 9.02 8.73
C SER A 63 17.30 10.30 8.29
N ARG A 64 17.13 11.40 9.03
CA ARG A 64 17.86 12.67 8.81
C ARG A 64 19.19 12.74 9.56
N PHE A 65 19.43 11.88 10.55
CA PHE A 65 20.59 11.87 11.42
C PHE A 65 21.44 10.63 11.14
N ALA A 66 22.28 10.69 10.10
CA ALA A 66 23.04 9.54 9.57
C ALA A 66 23.96 8.80 10.58
N ARG A 67 24.22 9.37 11.76
CA ARG A 67 25.05 8.76 12.82
C ARG A 67 24.25 8.08 13.91
N TRP A 68 22.92 8.16 13.85
CA TRP A 68 22.03 7.63 14.87
C TRP A 68 21.51 6.28 14.41
N ASP A 69 21.29 5.40 15.38
CA ASP A 69 20.70 4.09 15.10
C ASP A 69 19.29 4.24 14.52
N GLU A 70 18.95 3.37 13.59
CA GLU A 70 17.65 3.35 12.93
C GLU A 70 16.53 3.16 13.98
N GLN A 71 15.55 4.06 13.98
CA GLN A 71 14.38 3.95 14.85
C GLN A 71 13.12 3.85 14.00
N MET A 72 12.80 2.61 13.63
CA MET A 72 11.64 2.29 12.81
C MET A 72 10.34 2.36 13.61
N VAL A 73 9.47 3.30 13.24
CA VAL A 73 8.12 3.41 13.83
C VAL A 73 7.02 3.21 12.79
N PRO A 74 5.94 2.52 13.14
CA PRO A 74 4.80 2.39 12.24
C PRO A 74 4.08 3.74 12.06
N LYS A 75 3.75 4.09 10.83
CA LYS A 75 2.87 5.22 10.49
C LYS A 75 1.73 4.76 9.59
N TRP A 76 0.58 5.41 9.79
CA TRP A 76 -0.61 5.20 8.98
C TRP A 76 -0.58 6.08 7.73
N TYR A 77 -0.93 5.47 6.61
CA TYR A 77 -1.03 6.08 5.31
C TYR A 77 -2.36 5.73 4.67
N TYR A 78 -2.75 6.55 3.71
CA TYR A 78 -4.00 6.42 2.98
C TYR A 78 -3.71 6.53 1.50
N GLY A 79 -4.48 5.83 0.67
CA GLY A 79 -4.25 5.83 -0.77
C GLY A 79 -5.27 5.02 -1.52
N GLN A 80 -5.21 5.11 -2.84
CA GLN A 80 -6.03 4.32 -3.73
C GLN A 80 -5.27 3.05 -4.15
N LEU A 81 -5.85 1.89 -3.90
CA LEU A 81 -5.38 0.61 -4.41
C LEU A 81 -5.70 0.50 -5.91
N ILE A 82 -4.67 0.56 -6.73
CA ILE A 82 -4.81 0.56 -8.19
C ILE A 82 -4.99 -0.85 -8.73
N LEU A 83 -4.11 -1.77 -8.34
CA LEU A 83 -4.15 -3.19 -8.68
C LEU A 83 -3.30 -4.00 -7.68
N ILE A 84 -3.50 -5.31 -7.67
CA ILE A 84 -2.72 -6.25 -6.85
C ILE A 84 -1.84 -7.07 -7.78
N LEU A 85 -0.56 -7.17 -7.47
CA LEU A 85 0.43 -7.99 -8.17
C LEU A 85 0.69 -9.25 -7.36
N VAL A 86 0.60 -10.42 -7.97
CA VAL A 86 0.99 -11.68 -7.34
C VAL A 86 2.32 -12.12 -7.93
N CYS A 87 3.33 -12.17 -7.07
CA CYS A 87 4.66 -12.66 -7.40
C CYS A 87 4.81 -14.10 -6.87
N ILE A 88 5.21 -15.00 -7.75
CA ILE A 88 5.67 -16.34 -7.37
C ILE A 88 7.20 -16.25 -7.32
N LEU A 89 7.76 -16.34 -6.12
CA LEU A 89 9.20 -16.32 -5.88
C LEU A 89 9.79 -17.65 -6.39
N PRO A 90 10.94 -17.60 -7.10
CA PRO A 90 11.63 -18.82 -7.49
C PRO A 90 12.20 -19.54 -6.27
N ASP A 91 12.49 -20.83 -6.43
CA ASP A 91 13.27 -21.56 -5.44
C ASP A 91 14.72 -21.09 -5.48
N HIS A 92 15.05 -20.15 -4.59
CA HIS A 92 16.37 -19.52 -4.52
C HIS A 92 16.76 -19.32 -3.04
N PRO A 93 18.06 -19.50 -2.66
CA PRO A 93 18.51 -19.35 -1.27
C PRO A 93 18.13 -18.02 -0.62
N LEU A 94 18.05 -16.94 -1.41
CA LEU A 94 17.64 -15.62 -0.96
C LEU A 94 16.19 -15.58 -0.44
N PHE A 95 15.31 -16.42 -0.98
CA PHE A 95 13.91 -16.54 -0.59
C PHE A 95 13.64 -17.75 0.31
N ARG A 96 14.68 -18.47 0.74
CA ARG A 96 14.54 -19.65 1.61
C ARG A 96 13.75 -19.27 2.88
N ASN A 97 12.86 -20.16 3.31
CA ASN A 97 11.94 -19.95 4.44
C ASN A 97 10.89 -18.84 4.24
N ARG A 98 10.66 -18.38 3.00
CA ARG A 98 9.58 -17.44 2.67
C ARG A 98 8.46 -18.16 1.94
N ALA A 99 7.23 -17.66 2.12
CA ALA A 99 6.10 -18.14 1.32
C ALA A 99 6.40 -17.91 -0.17
N PRO A 100 6.23 -18.93 -1.04
CA PRO A 100 6.57 -18.83 -2.45
C PRO A 100 5.65 -17.85 -3.18
N ARG A 101 4.39 -17.72 -2.74
CA ARG A 101 3.45 -16.73 -3.26
C ARG A 101 3.47 -15.49 -2.38
N ARG A 102 3.77 -14.34 -2.98
CA ARG A 102 3.68 -13.01 -2.37
C ARG A 102 2.67 -12.17 -3.14
N ALA A 103 1.95 -11.31 -2.42
CA ALA A 103 1.05 -10.36 -3.05
C ALA A 103 1.47 -8.94 -2.66
N PHE A 104 1.51 -8.07 -3.66
CA PHE A 104 1.87 -6.67 -3.52
C PHE A 104 0.72 -5.79 -3.99
N ALA A 105 0.58 -4.63 -3.36
CA ALA A 105 -0.39 -3.62 -3.73
C ALA A 105 0.33 -2.49 -4.46
N LEU A 106 -0.12 -2.18 -5.69
CA LEU A 106 0.21 -0.92 -6.33
C LEU A 106 -0.74 0.15 -5.80
N VAL A 107 -0.20 1.11 -5.06
CA VAL A 107 -0.97 2.14 -4.38
C VAL A 107 -0.61 3.49 -4.95
N LYS A 108 -1.63 4.34 -5.13
CA LYS A 108 -1.48 5.78 -5.37
C LYS A 108 -1.71 6.51 -4.03
N PRO A 109 -0.67 6.89 -3.28
CA PRO A 109 -0.82 7.43 -1.93
C PRO A 109 -1.42 8.82 -1.92
N CYS A 110 -2.28 9.14 -0.95
CA CYS A 110 -2.80 10.48 -0.72
C CYS A 110 -1.75 11.36 -0.03
N VAL A 111 -1.65 12.63 -0.40
CA VAL A 111 -0.82 13.60 0.32
C VAL A 111 -1.58 14.06 1.58
N THR A 112 -1.32 13.41 2.72
CA THR A 112 -1.98 13.73 4.01
C THR A 112 -1.11 14.56 4.96
N ASN A 113 0.14 14.84 4.56
CA ASN A 113 1.18 15.47 5.39
C ASN A 113 1.44 14.72 6.71
N GLY A 114 1.38 13.39 6.67
CA GLY A 114 1.66 12.53 7.82
C GLY A 114 0.57 12.51 8.90
N ARG A 115 -0.61 13.09 8.61
CA ARG A 115 -1.75 13.06 9.52
C ARG A 115 -2.49 11.74 9.46
N ASP A 116 -2.98 11.31 10.61
CA ASP A 116 -3.73 10.08 10.79
C ASP A 116 -5.24 10.36 10.95
N ALA A 117 -6.05 9.81 10.05
CA ALA A 117 -7.50 10.01 10.05
C ALA A 117 -8.21 9.37 11.24
N SER A 118 -7.60 8.39 11.93
CA SER A 118 -8.14 7.90 13.21
C SER A 118 -7.98 8.87 14.37
N LEU A 119 -7.15 9.93 14.21
CA LEU A 119 -6.92 10.95 15.25
C LEU A 119 -7.63 12.27 14.96
N GLY A 120 -8.27 12.40 13.79
CA GLY A 120 -9.01 13.60 13.43
C GLY A 120 -9.21 13.77 11.92
N ASN A 121 -9.73 14.92 11.53
CA ASN A 121 -10.09 15.19 10.14
C ASN A 121 -8.84 15.31 9.25
N VAL A 122 -8.69 14.37 8.33
CA VAL A 122 -7.61 14.37 7.33
C VAL A 122 -8.19 14.52 5.95
N SER A 123 -7.65 15.49 5.21
CA SER A 123 -8.06 15.77 3.83
C SER A 123 -6.86 15.84 2.91
N TYR A 124 -7.08 15.54 1.64
CA TYR A 124 -6.08 15.64 0.58
C TYR A 124 -6.71 16.21 -0.71
N THR A 125 -5.88 16.83 -1.54
CA THR A 125 -6.21 17.27 -2.91
C THR A 125 -5.33 16.56 -3.94
N GLU A 126 -4.17 16.06 -3.50
CA GLU A 126 -3.11 15.52 -4.34
C GLU A 126 -2.73 14.10 -3.93
N PHE A 127 -2.01 13.44 -4.83
CA PHE A 127 -1.45 12.12 -4.62
C PHE A 127 0.06 12.15 -4.81
N HIS A 128 0.77 11.33 -4.06
CA HIS A 128 2.16 11.00 -4.36
C HIS A 128 2.26 10.08 -5.59
N PRO A 129 3.46 9.93 -6.18
CA PRO A 129 3.73 8.91 -7.18
C PRO A 129 3.30 7.53 -6.70
N GLN A 130 2.92 6.67 -7.66
CA GLN A 130 2.55 5.30 -7.33
C GLN A 130 3.71 4.55 -6.69
N SER A 131 3.39 3.70 -5.72
CA SER A 131 4.37 2.89 -5.01
C SER A 131 3.84 1.48 -4.77
N ILE A 132 4.76 0.53 -4.65
CA ILE A 132 4.44 -0.87 -4.37
C ILE A 132 4.69 -1.12 -2.89
N ILE A 133 3.70 -1.70 -2.22
CA ILE A 133 3.77 -2.14 -0.82
C ILE A 133 3.38 -3.62 -0.71
N ASP A 134 3.76 -4.28 0.38
CA ASP A 134 3.24 -5.60 0.72
C ASP A 134 1.72 -5.51 0.93
N LEU A 135 0.95 -6.41 0.32
CA LEU A 135 -0.51 -6.43 0.46
C LEU A 135 -0.94 -6.59 1.93
N ALA A 136 -0.14 -7.29 2.74
CA ALA A 136 -0.40 -7.46 4.18
C ALA A 136 -0.26 -6.16 4.98
N ALA A 137 0.33 -5.10 4.41
CA ALA A 137 0.38 -3.78 5.04
C ALA A 137 -0.98 -3.07 5.06
N ILE A 138 -1.93 -3.51 4.23
CA ILE A 138 -3.28 -2.95 4.17
C ILE A 138 -4.06 -3.38 5.43
N SER A 139 -4.60 -2.38 6.13
CA SER A 139 -5.39 -2.59 7.33
C SER A 139 -6.87 -2.76 7.03
N CYS A 140 -7.46 -1.86 6.24
CA CYS A 140 -8.90 -1.79 5.98
C CYS A 140 -9.22 -0.89 4.77
N VAL A 141 -10.48 -0.95 4.32
CA VAL A 141 -11.07 0.04 3.40
C VAL A 141 -11.38 1.32 4.17
N VAL A 142 -11.11 2.48 3.57
CA VAL A 142 -11.57 3.77 4.09
C VAL A 142 -12.55 4.43 3.14
N GLY A 143 -13.48 5.19 3.71
CA GLY A 143 -14.35 6.06 2.95
C GLY A 143 -13.63 7.35 2.56
N ARG A 144 -14.20 8.05 1.58
CA ARG A 144 -13.85 9.45 1.33
C ARG A 144 -15.07 10.24 0.88
N VAL A 145 -15.12 11.51 1.24
CA VAL A 145 -16.17 12.45 0.85
C VAL A 145 -15.55 13.71 0.28
N GLN A 146 -16.11 14.21 -0.81
CA GLN A 146 -15.66 15.48 -1.38
C GLN A 146 -16.17 16.63 -0.50
N ILE A 147 -15.28 17.56 -0.15
CA ILE A 147 -15.63 18.77 0.61
C ILE A 147 -15.52 19.96 -0.33
N GLY A 148 -16.67 20.58 -0.62
CA GLY A 148 -16.75 21.73 -1.52
C GLY A 148 -16.40 21.40 -2.98
N ASN A 149 -16.14 22.45 -3.76
CA ASN A 149 -16.01 22.35 -5.22
C ASN A 149 -14.56 22.43 -5.73
N ASN A 150 -13.56 22.37 -4.84
CA ASN A 150 -12.14 22.53 -5.17
C ASN A 150 -11.38 21.19 -5.34
N GLY A 151 -12.10 20.07 -5.50
CA GLY A 151 -11.48 18.75 -5.62
C GLY A 151 -10.85 18.21 -4.33
N ARG A 152 -11.13 18.83 -3.17
CA ARG A 152 -10.64 18.35 -1.86
C ARG A 152 -11.49 17.19 -1.36
N TRP A 153 -10.81 16.16 -0.86
CA TRP A 153 -11.43 14.97 -0.29
C TRP A 153 -11.07 14.83 1.18
N CYS A 154 -12.04 14.49 2.01
CA CYS A 154 -11.83 14.08 3.40
C CYS A 154 -11.84 12.56 3.49
N ILE A 155 -10.93 12.00 4.27
CA ILE A 155 -10.88 10.58 4.58
C ILE A 155 -11.84 10.29 5.73
N ILE A 156 -12.64 9.24 5.58
CA ILE A 156 -13.54 8.73 6.60
C ILE A 156 -12.99 7.37 7.03
N ASP A 157 -12.34 7.35 8.19
CA ASP A 157 -11.83 6.16 8.84
C ASP A 157 -12.79 5.73 9.96
N ARG A 158 -12.99 4.42 10.13
CA ARG A 158 -13.97 3.86 11.07
C ARG A 158 -13.33 3.42 12.38
#